data_AF-A0A0L1J7G2-F1
#
_entry.id   AF-A0A0L1J7G2-F1
#
_cell.length_a   1.000
_cell.length_b   1.000
_cell.length_c   1.000
_cell.angle_alpha   90.00
_cell.angle_beta   90.00
_cell.angle_gamma   90.00
#
_symmetry.space_group_name_H-M   'P 1'
#
loop_
_entity.id
_entity.type
_entity.pdbx_description
1 polymer ?
#
loop_
_entity_poly.entity_id
_entity_poly.type
_entity_poly.pdbx_seq_one_letter_code
_entity_poly.pdbx_strand_id
1 'polypeptide(L)'
;MPTLSGIYTSLTGQTLAIDEHGRLSLIHDDKQKIKLRADAEFWLCEDDGKIGKFGSPKKVFLHFQGKDYHIWVEPRGFSDGSYEYGLIPIEPNAQYSNRFLGLNEEGNQLEILQSWSDAAKFRCIE
;
A
#
# COMPACT_ATOMS: atom_id res chain seq x y z
N MET A 1 -10.22 11.04 -12.00
CA MET A 1 -10.14 11.04 -10.52
C MET A 1 -9.14 9.97 -10.11
N PRO A 2 -8.34 10.18 -9.06
CA PRO A 2 -7.48 9.13 -8.51
C PRO A 2 -8.33 7.95 -8.05
N THR A 3 -8.02 6.74 -8.52
CA THR A 3 -8.62 5.52 -7.97
C THR A 3 -7.81 5.07 -6.77
N LEU A 4 -8.49 4.85 -5.65
CA LEU A 4 -7.91 4.33 -4.41
C LEU A 4 -8.27 2.86 -4.20
N SER A 5 -8.75 2.17 -5.25
CA SER A 5 -9.16 0.77 -5.24
C SER A 5 -8.52 0.08 -6.43
N GLY A 6 -7.77 -0.99 -6.22
CA GLY A 6 -7.07 -1.68 -7.30
C GLY A 6 -5.81 -2.39 -6.82
N ILE A 7 -4.94 -2.69 -7.77
CA ILE A 7 -3.66 -3.34 -7.58
C ILE A 7 -2.61 -2.25 -7.40
N TYR A 8 -1.94 -2.27 -6.24
CA TYR A 8 -0.89 -1.31 -5.93
C TYR A 8 0.45 -1.83 -6.44
N THR A 9 1.07 -1.11 -7.36
CA THR A 9 2.32 -1.51 -8.03
C THR A 9 3.35 -0.38 -7.97
N SER A 10 4.59 -0.69 -7.61
CA SER A 10 5.71 0.26 -7.64
C SER A 10 6.02 0.71 -9.07
N LEU A 11 6.82 1.77 -9.21
CA LEU A 11 7.30 2.19 -10.54
C LEU A 11 8.20 1.14 -11.22
N THR A 12 8.82 0.25 -10.45
CA THR A 12 9.64 -0.86 -10.96
C THR A 12 8.82 -2.12 -11.30
N GLY A 13 7.48 -2.08 -11.13
CA GLY A 13 6.58 -3.17 -11.48
C GLY A 13 6.30 -4.17 -10.35
N GLN A 14 6.87 -3.97 -9.16
CA GLN A 14 6.61 -4.83 -8.00
C GLN A 14 5.21 -4.57 -7.45
N THR A 15 4.44 -5.62 -7.23
CA THR A 15 3.04 -5.50 -6.82
C THR A 15 2.89 -5.87 -5.35
N LEU A 16 2.10 -5.09 -4.61
CA LEU A 16 1.74 -5.42 -3.24
C LEU A 16 0.79 -6.62 -3.21
N ALA A 17 0.98 -7.48 -2.23
CA ALA A 17 0.14 -8.62 -1.93
C ALA A 17 -0.20 -8.63 -0.43
N ILE A 18 -1.18 -9.43 -0.05
CA ILE A 18 -1.42 -9.79 1.35
C ILE A 18 -1.33 -11.30 1.53
N ASP A 19 -0.85 -11.74 2.68
CA ASP A 19 -0.92 -13.14 3.07
C ASP A 19 -2.27 -13.50 3.71
N GLU A 20 -2.42 -14.77 4.11
CA GLU A 20 -3.63 -15.29 4.77
C GLU A 20 -3.95 -14.63 6.12
N HIS A 21 -2.99 -13.90 6.70
CA HIS A 21 -3.14 -13.15 7.93
C HIS A 21 -3.42 -11.67 7.69
N GLY A 22 -3.48 -11.21 6.45
CA GLY A 22 -3.65 -9.79 6.10
C GLY A 22 -2.36 -8.97 6.19
N ARG A 23 -1.20 -9.65 6.17
CA ARG A 23 0.10 -8.97 6.19
C ARG A 23 0.50 -8.54 4.80
N LEU A 24 0.90 -7.28 4.67
CA LEU A 24 1.38 -6.71 3.43
C LEU A 24 2.78 -7.26 3.08
N SER A 25 2.94 -7.74 1.86
CA SER A 25 4.21 -8.19 1.28
C SER A 25 4.30 -7.76 -0.18
N LEU A 26 5.42 -8.08 -0.84
CA LEU A 26 5.45 -8.12 -2.29
C LEU A 26 4.85 -9.43 -2.80
N ILE A 27 4.31 -9.39 -4.01
CA ILE A 27 3.93 -10.60 -4.73
C ILE A 27 5.20 -11.34 -5.13
N HIS A 28 5.28 -12.61 -4.78
CA HIS A 28 6.31 -13.53 -5.25
C HIS A 28 5.62 -14.67 -6.01
N ASP A 29 6.26 -15.14 -7.08
CA ASP A 29 5.77 -16.21 -7.97
C ASP A 29 4.45 -15.90 -8.69
N ASP A 30 3.79 -16.92 -9.23
CA ASP A 30 2.48 -16.85 -9.91
C ASP A 30 1.30 -16.64 -8.94
N LYS A 31 1.53 -16.02 -7.78
CA LYS A 31 0.45 -15.69 -6.85
C LYS A 31 -0.54 -14.73 -7.52
N GLN A 32 -1.82 -14.91 -7.20
CA GLN A 32 -2.87 -14.05 -7.74
C GLN A 32 -2.74 -12.65 -7.16
N LYS A 33 -2.81 -11.64 -8.05
CA LYS A 33 -2.88 -10.24 -7.63
C LYS A 33 -4.17 -10.01 -6.86
N ILE A 34 -4.04 -9.39 -5.69
CA ILE A 34 -5.17 -9.00 -4.84
C ILE A 34 -5.48 -7.53 -5.06
N LYS A 35 -6.78 -7.20 -5.04
CA LYS A 35 -7.21 -5.81 -5.00
C LYS A 35 -7.16 -5.31 -3.57
N LEU A 36 -6.57 -4.13 -3.40
CA LEU A 36 -6.55 -3.38 -2.16
C LEU A 36 -7.37 -2.11 -2.37
N ARG A 37 -7.82 -1.51 -1.27
CA ARG A 37 -8.46 -0.21 -1.34
C ARG A 37 -8.21 0.64 -0.11
N ALA A 38 -8.21 1.94 -0.26
CA ALA A 38 -8.31 2.85 0.87
C ALA A 38 -9.76 2.84 1.42
N ASP A 39 -9.93 2.73 2.72
CA ASP A 39 -11.22 2.91 3.37
C ASP A 39 -11.62 4.41 3.45
N ALA A 40 -12.74 4.71 4.11
CA ALA A 40 -13.25 6.08 4.25
C ALA A 40 -12.31 7.00 5.04
N GLU A 41 -11.39 6.43 5.82
CA GLU A 41 -10.36 7.13 6.59
C GLU A 41 -8.98 7.03 5.93
N PHE A 42 -8.91 6.58 4.66
CA PHE A 42 -7.68 6.41 3.90
C PHE A 42 -6.74 5.29 4.39
N TRP A 43 -7.19 4.37 5.23
CA TRP A 43 -6.40 3.19 5.57
C TRP A 43 -6.43 2.18 4.43
N LEU A 44 -5.27 1.63 4.07
CA LEU A 44 -5.17 0.55 3.11
C LEU A 44 -5.78 -0.73 3.68
N CYS A 45 -6.69 -1.31 2.93
CA CYS A 45 -7.45 -2.49 3.30
C CYS A 45 -7.46 -3.51 2.17
N GLU A 46 -7.73 -4.76 2.53
CA GLU A 46 -8.16 -5.78 1.57
C GLU A 46 -9.49 -5.35 0.95
N ASP A 47 -9.57 -5.35 -0.38
CA ASP A 47 -10.83 -5.07 -1.09
C ASP A 47 -11.76 -6.29 -0.98
N ASP A 48 -12.85 -6.12 -0.24
CA ASP A 48 -13.88 -7.15 -0.05
C ASP A 48 -14.91 -7.20 -1.21
N GLY A 49 -14.68 -6.42 -2.27
CA GLY A 49 -15.54 -6.33 -3.46
C GLY A 49 -16.86 -5.60 -3.20
N LYS A 50 -17.02 -4.96 -2.03
CA LYS A 50 -18.27 -4.30 -1.61
C LYS A 50 -18.08 -2.80 -1.42
N ILE A 51 -19.03 -2.03 -1.92
CA ILE A 51 -18.94 -0.56 -1.96
C ILE A 51 -19.77 0.07 -0.83
N GLY A 52 -19.23 1.16 -0.25
CA GLY A 52 -19.92 1.99 0.74
C GLY A 52 -20.36 1.20 1.96
N LYS A 53 -21.60 1.45 2.41
CA LYS A 53 -22.19 0.84 3.63
C LYS A 53 -22.29 -0.69 3.62
N PHE A 54 -22.07 -1.33 2.48
CA PHE A 54 -22.16 -2.78 2.35
C PHE A 54 -20.81 -3.48 2.49
N GLY A 55 -19.72 -2.71 2.41
CA GLY A 55 -18.37 -3.22 2.64
C GLY A 55 -17.90 -2.94 4.06
N SER A 56 -17.04 -3.82 4.55
CA SER A 56 -16.31 -3.66 5.80
C SER A 56 -14.89 -4.15 5.57
N PRO A 57 -14.11 -3.43 4.74
CA PRO A 57 -12.80 -3.90 4.30
C PRO A 57 -11.86 -3.93 5.50
N LYS A 58 -11.00 -4.95 5.54
CA LYS A 58 -10.11 -5.16 6.68
C LYS A 58 -8.79 -4.44 6.42
N LYS A 59 -8.36 -3.61 7.39
CA LYS A 59 -7.05 -2.94 7.33
C LYS A 59 -5.96 -3.99 7.19
N VAL A 60 -5.08 -3.77 6.22
CA VAL A 60 -3.85 -4.56 6.12
C VAL A 60 -2.88 -4.08 7.19
N PHE A 61 -1.90 -4.90 7.51
CA PHE A 61 -0.79 -4.47 8.35
C PHE A 61 0.55 -4.91 7.77
N LEU A 62 1.57 -4.08 7.93
CA LEU A 62 2.95 -4.40 7.61
C LEU A 62 3.63 -4.85 8.90
N HIS A 63 4.26 -6.03 8.88
CA HIS A 63 5.17 -6.45 9.94
C HIS A 63 6.61 -6.12 9.52
N PHE A 64 7.25 -5.18 10.21
CA PHE A 64 8.60 -4.72 9.88
C PHE A 64 9.42 -4.48 11.15
N GLN A 65 10.59 -5.11 11.24
CA GLN A 65 11.51 -5.01 12.38
C GLN A 65 10.83 -5.28 13.75
N GLY A 66 9.97 -6.30 13.81
CA GLY A 66 9.28 -6.70 15.04
C GLY A 66 8.12 -5.80 15.45
N LYS A 67 7.70 -4.88 14.59
CA LYS A 67 6.57 -3.97 14.80
C LYS A 67 5.52 -4.12 13.72
N ASP A 68 4.26 -3.89 14.10
CA ASP A 68 3.14 -3.85 13.17
C ASP A 68 2.76 -2.41 12.85
N TYR A 69 2.41 -2.16 11.59
CA TYR A 69 2.01 -0.85 11.10
C TYR A 69 0.71 -0.96 10.30
N HIS A 70 -0.21 -0.02 10.48
CA HIS A 70 -1.26 0.26 9.51
C HIS A 70 -0.72 1.19 8.42
N ILE A 71 -1.28 1.09 7.22
CA ILE A 71 -0.80 1.86 6.07
C ILE A 71 -1.84 2.92 5.71
N TRP A 72 -1.44 4.19 5.80
CA TRP A 72 -2.23 5.31 5.31
C TRP A 72 -1.92 5.57 3.83
N VAL A 73 -2.95 5.75 3.01
CA VAL A 73 -2.81 6.00 1.57
C VAL A 73 -2.96 7.49 1.28
N GLU A 74 -1.97 8.07 0.62
CA GLU A 74 -1.96 9.49 0.29
C GLU A 74 -1.65 9.71 -1.20
N PRO A 75 -2.49 10.40 -1.98
CA PRO A 75 -2.12 10.87 -3.31
C PRO A 75 -1.00 11.91 -3.21
N ARG A 76 0.14 11.70 -3.87
CA ARG A 76 1.34 12.55 -3.74
C ARG A 76 1.82 13.13 -5.06
N GLY A 77 1.56 12.45 -6.17
CA GLY A 77 2.12 12.82 -7.47
C GLY A 77 1.28 12.37 -8.66
N PHE A 78 1.74 12.76 -9.84
CA PHE A 78 1.15 12.36 -11.11
C PHE A 78 2.25 12.35 -12.18
N SER A 79 2.43 11.22 -12.85
CA SER A 79 3.42 11.03 -13.92
C SER A 79 2.92 9.98 -14.91
N ASP A 80 3.36 10.06 -16.16
CA ASP A 80 2.98 9.12 -17.24
C ASP A 80 1.48 8.82 -17.33
N GLY A 81 0.64 9.85 -17.11
CA GLY A 81 -0.82 9.72 -17.17
C GLY A 81 -1.45 9.02 -15.96
N SER A 82 -0.69 8.71 -14.90
CA SER A 82 -1.15 7.95 -13.74
C SER A 82 -0.88 8.68 -12.41
N TYR A 83 -1.79 8.54 -11.45
CA TYR A 83 -1.60 9.05 -10.09
C TYR A 83 -0.59 8.19 -9.31
N GLU A 84 0.22 8.86 -8.50
CA GLU A 84 1.20 8.25 -7.61
C GLU A 84 0.78 8.44 -6.16
N TYR A 85 0.89 7.37 -5.39
CA TYR A 85 0.51 7.30 -4.00
C TYR A 85 1.73 7.06 -3.12
N GLY A 86 1.80 7.82 -2.03
CA GLY A 86 2.62 7.50 -0.88
C GLY A 86 1.83 6.58 0.05
N LEU A 87 2.52 5.55 0.53
CA LEU A 87 1.98 4.62 1.53
C LEU A 87 2.72 4.89 2.84
N ILE A 88 2.02 5.35 3.87
CA ILE A 88 2.63 5.83 5.11
C ILE A 88 2.41 4.78 6.21
N PRO A 89 3.47 4.08 6.67
CA PRO A 89 3.35 3.14 7.78
C PRO A 89 3.22 3.89 9.11
N ILE A 90 2.18 3.56 9.87
CA ILE A 90 1.84 4.16 11.16
C ILE A 90 1.66 3.04 12.18
N GLU A 91 2.45 3.06 13.26
CA GLU A 91 2.29 2.12 14.38
C GLU A 91 0.90 2.33 15.04
N PRO A 92 0.28 1.29 15.60
CA PRO A 92 -0.96 1.45 16.35
C PRO A 92 -0.86 2.55 17.42
N ASN A 93 -1.82 3.49 17.41
CA ASN A 93 -1.87 4.66 18.29
C ASN A 93 -0.74 5.69 18.12
N ALA A 94 0.11 5.55 17.10
CA ALA A 94 1.10 6.57 16.77
C ALA A 94 0.47 7.70 15.95
N GLN A 95 1.17 8.84 15.92
CA GLN A 95 0.81 9.93 15.02
C GLN A 95 1.31 9.64 13.60
N TYR A 96 0.70 10.32 12.63
CA TYR A 96 1.17 10.35 11.24
C TYR A 96 2.66 10.65 11.18
N SER A 97 3.38 9.97 10.28
CA SER A 97 4.81 10.19 10.06
C SER A 97 5.09 10.53 8.61
N ASN A 98 6.10 11.35 8.34
CA ASN A 98 6.58 11.61 6.97
C ASN A 98 7.54 10.50 6.50
N ARG A 99 7.24 9.24 6.82
CA ARG A 99 7.97 8.06 6.36
C ARG A 99 7.11 7.30 5.35
N PHE A 100 7.74 6.61 4.43
CA PHE A 100 7.06 5.97 3.31
C PHE A 100 7.44 4.50 3.25
N LEU A 101 6.45 3.64 3.08
CA LEU A 101 6.68 2.30 2.58
C LEU A 101 7.22 2.43 1.15
N GLY A 102 8.31 1.74 0.89
CA GLY A 102 8.94 1.67 -0.42
C GLY A 102 9.62 0.34 -0.63
N LEU A 103 10.41 0.25 -1.69
CA LEU A 103 11.27 -0.89 -1.95
C LEU A 103 12.69 -0.61 -1.46
N ASN A 104 13.38 -1.66 -1.04
CA ASN A 104 14.83 -1.62 -0.82
C ASN A 104 15.60 -1.37 -2.15
N GLU A 105 16.91 -1.20 -2.07
CA GLU A 105 17.78 -0.92 -3.23
C GLU A 105 17.69 -2.01 -4.32
N GLU A 106 17.52 -3.27 -3.92
CA GLU A 106 17.38 -4.40 -4.86
C GLU A 106 15.98 -4.51 -5.48
N GLY A 107 15.00 -3.75 -4.98
CA GLY A 107 13.63 -3.79 -5.46
C GLY A 107 12.87 -5.08 -5.13
N ASN A 108 13.32 -5.89 -4.18
CA ASN A 108 12.78 -7.22 -3.90
C ASN A 108 12.16 -7.34 -2.49
N GLN A 109 12.27 -6.32 -1.65
CA GLN A 109 11.70 -6.29 -0.30
C GLN A 109 11.11 -4.92 0.02
N LEU A 110 10.14 -4.91 0.94
CA LEU A 110 9.58 -3.69 1.49
C LEU A 110 10.50 -3.06 2.55
N GLU A 111 10.62 -1.74 2.53
CA GLU A 111 11.38 -0.95 3.50
C GLU A 111 10.60 0.31 3.90
N ILE A 112 10.91 0.86 5.09
CA ILE A 112 10.40 2.16 5.53
C ILE A 112 11.45 3.25 5.23
N LEU A 113 11.20 4.04 4.20
CA LEU A 113 12.04 5.13 3.74
C LEU A 113 11.74 6.44 4.47
N GLN A 114 12.78 7.26 4.69
CA GLN A 114 12.68 8.55 5.41
C GLN A 114 12.18 9.71 4.53
N SER A 115 12.04 9.49 3.23
CA SER A 115 11.65 10.51 2.26
C SER A 115 10.86 9.89 1.12
N TRP A 116 9.98 10.69 0.51
CA TRP A 116 9.28 10.28 -0.69
C TRP A 116 10.24 10.31 -1.90
N SER A 117 10.58 9.13 -2.40
CA SER A 117 11.49 8.89 -3.52
C SER A 117 10.83 7.97 -4.55
N ASP A 118 11.49 7.70 -5.67
CA ASP A 118 10.96 6.80 -6.70
C ASP A 118 10.69 5.38 -6.17
N ALA A 119 11.47 4.90 -5.21
CA ALA A 119 11.26 3.61 -4.54
C ALA A 119 10.01 3.59 -3.63
N ALA A 120 9.50 4.75 -3.21
CA ALA A 120 8.30 4.91 -2.38
C ALA A 120 7.05 5.32 -3.19
N LYS A 121 7.12 5.32 -4.53
CA LYS A 121 6.00 5.64 -5.40
C LYS A 121 5.27 4.37 -5.82
N PHE A 122 3.98 4.31 -5.50
CA PHE A 122 3.06 3.28 -5.96
C PHE A 122 1.98 3.86 -6.86
N ARG A 123 1.54 3.10 -7.85
CA ARG A 123 0.35 3.38 -8.66
C ARG A 123 -0.73 2.39 -8.28
N CYS A 124 -1.99 2.82 -8.33
CA CYS A 124 -3.16 1.97 -8.12
C CYS A 124 -3.81 1.72 -9.48
N ILE A 125 -3.84 0.47 -9.93
CA ILE A 125 -4.31 0.04 -11.26
C ILE A 125 -5.53 -0.87 -11.09
N GLU A 126 -6.63 -0.57 -11.78
CA GLU A 126 -7.88 -1.37 -11.70
C GLU A 126 -7.84 -2.68 -12.48
#